data_AF-A0A2H0R7F8-F1
#
_entry.id   AF-A0A2H0R7F8-F1
#
_cell.length_a   1.000
_cell.length_b   1.000
_cell.length_c   1.000
_cell.angle_alpha   90.00
_cell.angle_beta   90.00
_cell.angle_gamma   90.00
#
_symmetry.space_group_name_H-M   'P 1'
#
loop_
_entity.id
_entity.type
_entity.pdbx_description
1 polymer ?
#
loop_
_entity_poly.entity_id
_entity_poly.type
_entity_poly.pdbx_seq_one_letter_code
_entity_poly.pdbx_strand_id
1 'polypeptide(L)'
;MRTKAIIIKKQPAKEFDELITCYTRDFGKLTAVAKSILKDSSLQAMHLDNLNLVDFELINGLSVPIIAAAQSENSFRKIKSDLLKSVMAQFFMDVADKLFFDLQKDEPLWKFMVDVLKRLDDWTEHETILTFFRRQQVCLLGVLGYAPQAVSIAGFSGSDLIGRSEIDYTFEYVSGTRLRSLDLMYSVLK
;
A
#
# COMPACT_ATOMS: atom_id res chain seq x y z
N MET A 1 1.51 -19.96 11.39
CA MET A 1 1.15 -19.87 9.96
C MET A 1 2.13 -18.93 9.30
N ARG A 2 2.68 -19.28 8.12
CA ARG A 2 3.61 -18.41 7.37
C ARG A 2 2.93 -17.78 6.17
N THR A 3 3.14 -16.48 5.94
CA THR A 3 2.61 -15.76 4.77
C THR A 3 3.48 -14.56 4.45
N LYS A 4 3.51 -14.15 3.19
CA LYS A 4 4.03 -12.83 2.81
C LYS A 4 2.99 -11.75 3.16
N ALA A 5 3.48 -10.56 3.50
CA ALA A 5 2.65 -9.40 3.81
C ALA A 5 3.28 -8.08 3.36
N ILE A 6 2.45 -7.11 3.02
CA ILE A 6 2.83 -5.70 2.82
C ILE A 6 2.30 -4.92 4.02
N ILE A 7 3.18 -4.18 4.69
CA ILE A 7 2.79 -3.33 5.83
C ILE A 7 2.05 -2.08 5.31
N ILE A 8 0.78 -1.94 5.68
CA ILE A 8 -0.06 -0.79 5.29
C ILE A 8 0.10 0.35 6.29
N LYS A 9 -0.11 0.05 7.58
CA LYS A 9 -0.04 1.04 8.66
C LYS A 9 0.24 0.39 10.00
N LYS A 10 0.73 1.22 10.92
CA LYS A 10 1.05 0.87 12.30
C LYS A 10 0.33 1.80 13.26
N GLN A 11 -0.17 1.25 14.36
CA GLN A 11 -0.88 2.02 15.38
C GLN A 11 -0.47 1.53 16.78
N PRO A 12 -0.18 2.42 17.74
CA PRO A 12 0.06 2.01 19.12
C PRO A 12 -1.13 1.23 19.69
N ALA A 13 -0.85 0.15 20.43
CA ALA A 13 -1.89 -0.74 20.99
C ALA A 13 -1.85 -0.81 22.51
N LYS A 14 -0.65 -0.97 23.07
CA LYS A 14 -0.33 -0.96 24.50
C LYS A 14 0.99 -0.23 24.67
N GLU A 15 1.50 -0.15 25.90
CA GLU A 15 2.74 0.57 26.23
C GLU A 15 3.91 0.26 25.26
N PHE A 16 4.14 -1.02 24.95
CA PHE A 16 5.20 -1.43 24.03
C PHE A 16 4.72 -2.21 22.80
N ASP A 17 3.41 -2.34 22.60
CA ASP A 17 2.84 -3.14 21.49
C ASP A 17 2.29 -2.22 20.39
N GLU A 18 2.37 -2.67 19.14
CA GLU A 18 1.71 -2.02 18.00
C GLU A 18 0.71 -2.98 17.32
N LEU A 19 -0.40 -2.44 16.85
CA LEU A 19 -1.26 -3.05 15.84
C LEU A 19 -0.67 -2.75 14.46
N ILE A 20 -0.52 -3.80 13.66
CA ILE A 20 0.03 -3.76 12.32
C ILE A 20 -1.08 -4.20 11.37
N THR A 21 -1.62 -3.26 10.59
CA THR A 21 -2.50 -3.59 9.48
C THR A 21 -1.64 -3.90 8.27
N CYS A 22 -1.91 -5.03 7.64
CA CYS A 22 -1.14 -5.53 6.52
C CYS A 22 -2.06 -6.17 5.49
N TYR A 23 -1.64 -6.14 4.23
CA TYR A 23 -2.23 -6.98 3.20
C TYR A 23 -1.38 -8.22 3.07
N THR A 24 -1.99 -9.40 3.14
CA THR A 24 -1.27 -10.69 3.11
C THR A 24 -1.66 -11.49 1.89
N ARG A 25 -0.72 -12.28 1.37
CA ARG A 25 -0.98 -13.16 0.22
C ARG A 25 -2.07 -14.19 0.52
N ASP A 26 -1.97 -14.81 1.70
CA ASP A 26 -2.72 -16.03 1.99
C ASP A 26 -4.03 -15.77 2.74
N PHE A 27 -4.19 -14.59 3.36
CA PHE A 27 -5.38 -14.24 4.14
C PHE A 27 -6.04 -12.93 3.72
N GLY A 28 -5.49 -12.17 2.75
CA GLY A 28 -6.00 -10.83 2.43
C GLY A 28 -5.62 -9.79 3.48
N LYS A 29 -6.43 -8.73 3.61
CA LYS A 29 -6.16 -7.65 4.58
C LYS A 29 -6.46 -8.14 6.00
N LEU A 30 -5.56 -7.88 6.93
CA LEU A 30 -5.79 -8.17 8.35
C LEU A 30 -4.99 -7.24 9.24
N THR A 31 -5.39 -7.18 10.52
CA THR A 31 -4.63 -6.52 11.58
C THR A 31 -4.11 -7.55 12.57
N ALA A 32 -2.82 -7.50 12.87
CA ALA A 32 -2.15 -8.35 13.84
C ALA A 32 -1.40 -7.50 14.88
N VAL A 33 -1.10 -8.06 16.05
CA VAL A 33 -0.35 -7.37 17.10
C VAL A 33 1.13 -7.79 17.08
N ALA A 34 2.02 -6.80 17.04
CA ALA A 34 3.45 -6.96 17.30
C ALA A 34 3.72 -6.63 18.78
N LYS A 35 4.20 -7.63 19.53
CA LYS A 35 4.40 -7.53 20.99
C LYS A 35 5.75 -6.93 21.33
N SER A 36 5.78 -6.00 22.30
CA SER A 36 7.01 -5.36 22.79
C SER A 36 7.88 -4.75 21.67
N ILE A 37 7.25 -4.40 20.56
CA ILE A 37 7.91 -3.93 19.34
C ILE A 37 8.55 -2.54 19.52
N LEU A 38 8.00 -1.71 20.41
CA LEU A 38 8.50 -0.36 20.70
C LEU A 38 9.67 -0.34 21.69
N LYS A 39 10.12 -1.50 22.20
CA LYS A 39 11.33 -1.56 23.03
C LYS A 39 12.56 -1.38 22.15
N ASP A 40 13.55 -0.64 22.64
CA ASP A 40 14.82 -0.42 21.93
C ASP A 40 15.57 -1.72 21.59
N SER A 41 15.33 -2.79 22.35
CA SER A 41 15.90 -4.13 22.12
C SER A 41 15.18 -4.95 21.04
N SER A 42 14.12 -4.41 20.44
CA SER A 42 13.29 -5.13 19.48
C SER A 42 13.93 -5.23 18.09
N LEU A 43 14.45 -6.41 17.75
CA LEU A 43 14.92 -6.71 16.40
C LEU A 43 13.77 -6.74 15.38
N GLN A 44 12.57 -7.16 15.82
CA GLN A 44 11.40 -7.24 14.95
C GLN A 44 10.96 -5.86 14.43
N ALA A 45 11.24 -4.78 15.18
CA ALA A 45 10.91 -3.41 14.80
C ALA A 45 11.59 -2.99 13.49
N MET A 46 12.80 -3.50 13.24
CA MET A 46 13.58 -3.21 12.03
C MET A 46 12.93 -3.77 10.75
N HIS A 47 12.08 -4.80 10.88
CA HIS A 47 11.41 -5.44 9.75
C HIS A 47 9.99 -4.90 9.54
N LEU A 48 9.34 -4.40 10.59
CA LEU A 48 7.96 -3.93 10.59
C LEU A 48 7.88 -2.41 10.40
N ASP A 49 8.37 -1.94 9.26
CA ASP A 49 8.20 -0.56 8.82
C ASP A 49 7.16 -0.50 7.69
N ASN A 50 6.46 0.65 7.57
CA ASN A 50 5.46 0.87 6.54
C ASN A 50 6.06 0.59 5.15
N LEU A 51 5.22 0.11 4.23
CA LEU A 51 5.57 -0.32 2.86
C LEU A 51 6.42 -1.58 2.76
N ASN A 52 7.03 -2.08 3.83
CA ASN A 52 7.89 -3.27 3.72
C ASN A 52 7.07 -4.47 3.23
N LEU A 53 7.66 -5.22 2.29
CA LEU A 53 7.29 -6.60 1.99
C LEU A 53 8.05 -7.51 2.94
N VAL A 54 7.30 -8.30 3.71
CA VAL A 54 7.83 -9.12 4.80
C VAL A 54 7.30 -10.55 4.72
N ASP A 55 8.07 -11.51 5.22
CA ASP A 55 7.60 -12.85 5.55
C ASP A 55 7.20 -12.87 7.04
N PHE A 56 5.97 -13.28 7.32
CA PHE A 56 5.38 -13.33 8.64
C PHE A 56 5.27 -14.74 9.16
N GLU A 57 5.56 -14.90 10.45
CA GLU A 57 5.03 -15.97 11.27
C GLU A 57 3.90 -15.43 12.15
N LEU A 58 2.68 -15.86 11.86
CA LEU A 58 1.49 -15.53 12.66
C LEU A 58 1.10 -16.70 13.56
N ILE A 59 0.75 -16.38 14.80
CA ILE A 59 0.09 -17.32 15.74
C ILE A 59 -1.27 -16.78 16.14
N ASN A 60 -2.16 -17.68 16.55
CA ASN A 60 -3.49 -17.31 17.02
C ASN A 60 -3.39 -16.51 18.33
N GLY A 61 -3.96 -15.32 18.35
CA GLY A 61 -4.20 -14.58 19.57
C GLY A 61 -5.65 -14.71 20.03
N LEU A 62 -6.00 -14.00 21.11
CA LEU A 62 -7.34 -14.01 21.69
C LEU A 62 -8.38 -13.33 20.78
N SER A 63 -8.06 -12.12 20.30
CA SER A 63 -8.94 -11.31 19.46
C SER A 63 -8.37 -11.04 18.07
N VAL A 64 -7.05 -10.86 17.99
CA VAL A 64 -6.30 -10.65 16.74
C VAL A 64 -5.06 -11.56 16.71
N PRO A 65 -4.58 -11.96 15.54
CA PRO A 65 -3.32 -12.71 15.41
C PRO A 65 -2.14 -11.97 16.04
N ILE A 66 -1.13 -12.71 16.49
CA ILE A 66 0.12 -12.17 17.00
C ILE A 66 1.22 -12.43 15.98
N ILE A 67 2.03 -11.40 15.70
CA ILE A 67 3.24 -11.52 14.87
C ILE A 67 4.34 -12.14 15.72
N ALA A 68 4.57 -13.44 15.56
CA ALA A 68 5.61 -14.17 16.29
C ALA A 68 7.01 -13.89 15.73
N ALA A 69 7.12 -13.76 14.41
CA ALA A 69 8.35 -13.36 13.73
C ALA A 69 8.03 -12.58 12.45
N ALA A 70 8.92 -11.69 12.06
CA ALA A 70 8.84 -10.96 10.81
C ALA A 70 10.25 -10.81 10.22
N GLN A 71 10.40 -11.11 8.94
CA GLN A 71 11.64 -10.90 8.20
C GLN A 71 11.36 -10.05 6.96
N SER A 72 12.08 -8.94 6.81
CA SER A 72 11.94 -8.11 5.61
C SER A 72 12.47 -8.83 4.38
N GLU A 73 11.63 -9.00 3.37
CA GLU A 73 12.01 -9.48 2.03
C GLU A 73 12.43 -8.28 1.16
N ASN A 74 11.68 -7.19 1.20
CA ASN A 74 12.04 -5.95 0.51
C ASN A 74 11.54 -4.73 1.30
N SER A 75 12.45 -3.79 1.57
CA SER A 75 12.11 -2.55 2.29
C SER A 75 11.81 -1.36 1.36
N PHE A 76 11.88 -1.57 0.03
CA PHE A 76 11.68 -0.56 -1.01
C PHE A 76 12.43 0.75 -0.72
N ARG A 77 13.76 0.64 -0.62
CA ARG A 77 14.61 1.75 -0.17
C ARG A 77 14.52 2.97 -1.09
N LYS A 78 14.39 2.77 -2.42
CA LYS A 78 14.32 3.88 -3.38
C LYS A 78 12.98 4.61 -3.27
N ILE A 79 11.90 3.89 -2.97
CA ILE A 79 10.62 4.51 -2.60
C ILE A 79 10.82 5.38 -1.36
N LYS A 80 11.40 4.84 -0.29
CA LYS A 80 11.54 5.54 1.01
C LYS A 80 12.51 6.72 0.97
N SER A 81 13.48 6.72 0.06
CA SER A 81 14.43 7.83 -0.11
C SER A 81 13.92 8.95 -1.01
N ASP A 82 12.81 8.75 -1.72
CA ASP A 82 12.23 9.70 -2.66
C ASP A 82 10.82 10.10 -2.19
N LEU A 83 10.61 11.39 -1.94
CA LEU A 83 9.35 11.89 -1.40
C LEU A 83 8.17 11.63 -2.34
N LEU A 84 8.33 11.82 -3.65
CA LEU A 84 7.25 11.60 -4.61
C LEU A 84 6.89 10.12 -4.70
N LYS A 85 7.89 9.24 -4.80
CA LYS A 85 7.67 7.79 -4.79
C LYS A 85 7.00 7.35 -3.49
N SER A 86 7.44 7.86 -2.34
CA SER A 86 6.85 7.56 -1.03
C SER A 86 5.37 7.92 -0.97
N VAL A 87 5.00 9.12 -1.43
CA VAL A 87 3.59 9.56 -1.40
C VAL A 87 2.72 8.75 -2.37
N MET A 88 3.25 8.39 -3.54
CA MET A 88 2.57 7.49 -4.47
C MET A 88 2.38 6.08 -3.90
N ALA A 89 3.39 5.53 -3.24
CA ALA A 89 3.29 4.24 -2.57
C ALA A 89 2.23 4.29 -1.45
N GLN A 90 2.20 5.40 -0.69
CA GLN A 90 1.19 5.62 0.35
C GLN A 90 -0.23 5.69 -0.21
N PHE A 91 -0.43 6.23 -1.41
CA PHE A 91 -1.74 6.16 -2.07
C PHE A 91 -2.24 4.71 -2.22
N PHE A 92 -1.39 3.79 -2.70
CA PHE A 92 -1.78 2.39 -2.84
C PHE A 92 -2.07 1.74 -1.48
N MET A 93 -1.33 2.11 -0.43
CA MET A 93 -1.62 1.63 0.93
C MET A 93 -2.95 2.16 1.46
N ASP A 94 -3.25 3.45 1.26
CA ASP A 94 -4.51 4.07 1.67
C ASP A 94 -5.71 3.41 0.96
N VAL A 95 -5.56 3.13 -0.34
CA VAL A 95 -6.59 2.43 -1.12
C VAL A 95 -6.77 1.00 -0.59
N ALA A 96 -5.69 0.27 -0.32
CA ALA A 96 -5.76 -1.06 0.27
C ALA A 96 -6.46 -1.04 1.64
N ASP A 97 -6.13 -0.07 2.50
CA ASP A 97 -6.75 0.08 3.82
C ASP A 97 -8.27 0.33 3.73
N LYS A 98 -8.71 1.11 2.74
CA LYS A 98 -10.10 1.56 2.62
C LYS A 98 -11.00 0.66 1.78
N LEU A 99 -10.46 0.07 0.71
CA LEU A 99 -11.26 -0.67 -0.27
C LEU A 99 -11.14 -2.18 -0.15
N PHE A 100 -10.04 -2.71 0.38
CA PHE A 100 -9.86 -4.16 0.38
C PHE A 100 -10.62 -4.76 1.56
N PHE A 101 -11.29 -5.89 1.33
CA PHE A 101 -12.01 -6.60 2.38
C PHE A 101 -11.05 -7.30 3.33
N ASP A 102 -11.42 -7.31 4.62
CA ASP A 102 -10.68 -8.05 5.64
C ASP A 102 -10.86 -9.56 5.44
N LEU A 103 -9.78 -10.31 5.66
CA LEU A 103 -9.74 -11.77 5.60
C LEU A 103 -10.18 -12.38 4.26
N GLN A 104 -10.15 -11.59 3.18
CA GLN A 104 -10.47 -12.04 1.83
C GLN A 104 -9.21 -12.18 0.99
N LYS A 105 -8.80 -13.43 0.75
CA LYS A 105 -7.72 -13.73 -0.19
C LYS A 105 -8.10 -13.32 -1.60
N ASP A 106 -7.20 -12.58 -2.26
CA ASP A 106 -7.33 -12.17 -3.65
C ASP A 106 -5.93 -12.20 -4.31
N GLU A 107 -5.67 -13.25 -5.10
CA GLU A 107 -4.35 -13.47 -5.70
C GLU A 107 -4.00 -12.45 -6.80
N PRO A 108 -4.92 -12.08 -7.72
CA PRO A 108 -4.69 -10.98 -8.66
C PRO A 108 -4.33 -9.65 -7.97
N LEU A 109 -5.07 -9.29 -6.92
CA LEU A 109 -4.85 -8.05 -6.18
C LEU A 109 -3.55 -8.09 -5.38
N TRP A 110 -3.22 -9.21 -4.75
CA TRP A 110 -1.90 -9.44 -4.14
C TRP A 110 -0.76 -9.23 -5.12
N LYS A 111 -0.84 -9.87 -6.29
CA LYS A 111 0.18 -9.73 -7.33
C LYS A 111 0.32 -8.29 -7.80
N PHE A 112 -0.81 -7.60 -8.03
CA PHE A 112 -0.81 -6.19 -8.40
C PHE A 112 -0.08 -5.33 -7.36
N MET A 113 -0.40 -5.49 -6.07
CA MET A 113 0.19 -4.70 -4.99
C MET A 113 1.71 -4.89 -4.86
N VAL A 114 2.19 -6.13 -5.02
CA VAL A 114 3.64 -6.39 -5.02
C VAL A 114 4.31 -5.80 -6.26
N ASP A 115 3.70 -5.99 -7.44
CA ASP A 115 4.26 -5.54 -8.72
C ASP A 115 4.32 -4.01 -8.81
N VAL A 116 3.30 -3.29 -8.32
CA VAL A 116 3.28 -1.82 -8.35
C VAL A 116 4.39 -1.23 -7.47
N LEU A 117 4.62 -1.78 -6.29
CA LEU A 117 5.71 -1.34 -5.40
C LEU A 117 7.08 -1.64 -6.00
N LYS A 118 7.29 -2.83 -6.56
CA LYS A 118 8.56 -3.17 -7.24
C LYS A 118 8.83 -2.23 -8.42
N ARG A 119 7.83 -2.00 -9.27
CA ARG A 119 7.96 -1.10 -10.43
C ARG A 119 8.19 0.35 -10.03
N LEU A 120 7.60 0.80 -8.92
CA LEU A 120 7.80 2.17 -8.41
C LEU A 120 9.20 2.34 -7.81
N ASP A 121 9.70 1.32 -7.08
CA ASP A 121 11.06 1.32 -6.53
C ASP A 121 12.08 1.36 -7.68
N ASP A 122 11.91 0.51 -8.69
CA ASP A 122 12.76 0.44 -9.89
C ASP A 122 12.38 1.42 -11.00
N TRP A 123 11.46 2.35 -10.74
CA TRP A 123 11.04 3.33 -11.74
C TRP A 123 12.24 4.17 -12.21
N THR A 124 12.32 4.30 -13.52
CA THR A 124 13.33 5.05 -14.28
C THR A 124 12.65 6.09 -15.17
N GLU A 125 13.37 7.13 -15.58
CA GLU A 125 12.85 8.33 -16.26
C GLU A 125 12.41 8.12 -17.72
N HIS A 126 12.02 6.90 -18.11
CA HIS A 126 11.53 6.60 -19.46
C HIS A 126 10.12 7.18 -19.75
N GLU A 127 9.40 7.57 -18.71
CA GLU A 127 8.12 8.30 -18.75
C GLU A 127 8.03 9.24 -17.55
N THR A 128 7.05 10.15 -17.48
CA THR A 128 6.85 10.96 -16.27
C THR A 128 6.26 10.11 -15.13
N ILE A 129 6.67 10.38 -13.89
CA ILE A 129 6.22 9.61 -12.71
C ILE A 129 4.69 9.72 -12.52
N LEU A 130 4.09 10.84 -12.93
CA LEU A 130 2.64 11.04 -12.97
C LEU A 130 1.95 10.14 -14.00
N THR A 131 2.53 10.00 -15.20
CA THR A 131 2.01 9.07 -16.23
C THR A 131 2.08 7.63 -15.74
N PHE A 132 3.20 7.25 -15.12
CA PHE A 132 3.32 5.96 -14.45
C PHE A 132 2.20 5.77 -13.43
N PHE A 133 2.02 6.71 -12.51
CA PHE A 133 1.06 6.65 -11.42
C PHE A 133 -0.39 6.48 -11.92
N ARG A 134 -0.82 7.33 -12.87
CA ARG A 134 -2.17 7.28 -13.45
C ARG A 134 -2.43 5.95 -14.16
N ARG A 135 -1.43 5.39 -14.85
CA ARG A 135 -1.56 4.06 -15.45
C ARG A 135 -1.76 2.97 -14.39
N GLN A 136 -1.01 3.02 -13.29
CA GLN A 136 -1.18 2.05 -12.20
C GLN A 136 -2.54 2.19 -11.51
N GLN A 137 -3.05 3.41 -11.36
CA GLN A 137 -4.41 3.68 -10.87
C GLN A 137 -5.48 3.01 -11.76
N VAL A 138 -5.38 3.13 -13.09
CA VAL A 138 -6.30 2.45 -14.03
C VAL A 138 -6.22 0.93 -13.86
N CYS A 139 -5.01 0.39 -13.78
CA CYS A 139 -4.80 -1.04 -13.56
C CYS A 139 -5.44 -1.51 -12.25
N LEU A 140 -5.29 -0.76 -11.15
CA LEU A 140 -5.88 -1.10 -9.86
C LEU A 140 -7.42 -1.14 -9.93
N LEU A 141 -8.06 -0.16 -10.56
CA LEU A 141 -9.52 -0.18 -10.75
C LEU A 141 -9.97 -1.42 -11.52
N GLY A 142 -9.25 -1.78 -12.58
CA GLY A 142 -9.53 -2.99 -13.34
C GLY A 142 -9.41 -4.28 -12.51
N VAL A 143 -8.37 -4.37 -11.66
CA VAL A 143 -8.18 -5.52 -10.75
C VAL A 143 -9.27 -5.58 -9.68
N LEU A 144 -9.73 -4.42 -9.18
CA LEU A 144 -10.84 -4.31 -8.23
C LEU A 144 -12.22 -4.59 -8.87
N GLY A 145 -12.28 -4.87 -10.18
CA GLY A 145 -13.53 -5.14 -10.89
C GLY A 145 -14.34 -3.90 -11.24
N TYR A 146 -13.82 -2.70 -10.99
CA TYR A 146 -14.40 -1.47 -11.51
C TYR A 146 -14.04 -1.38 -13.01
N ALA A 147 -14.98 -1.81 -13.85
CA ALA A 147 -14.79 -1.74 -15.29
C ALA A 147 -14.53 -0.27 -15.69
N PRO A 148 -13.48 0.04 -16.46
CA PRO A 148 -13.15 1.40 -16.90
C PRO A 148 -14.13 1.89 -18.00
N GLN A 149 -15.42 1.65 -17.86
CA GLN A 149 -16.46 2.04 -18.82
C GLN A 149 -16.66 3.57 -18.86
N ALA A 150 -16.08 4.30 -17.90
CA ALA A 150 -16.08 5.78 -17.87
C ALA A 150 -14.68 6.41 -17.98
N VAL A 151 -13.60 5.62 -17.92
CA VAL A 151 -12.24 6.15 -18.04
C VAL A 151 -11.82 6.03 -19.49
N SER A 152 -12.19 7.02 -20.30
CA SER A 152 -11.70 7.13 -21.68
C SER A 152 -10.17 7.15 -21.65
N ILE A 153 -9.56 6.02 -22.01
CA ILE A 153 -8.11 5.90 -22.22
C ILE A 153 -7.68 6.89 -23.33
N ALA A 154 -8.61 7.26 -24.23
CA ALA A 154 -8.41 8.24 -25.29
C ALA A 154 -8.35 9.70 -24.79
N GLY A 155 -8.72 9.99 -23.54
CA GLY A 155 -8.57 11.32 -22.91
C GLY A 155 -7.19 11.56 -22.27
N PHE A 156 -6.36 10.53 -22.12
CA PHE A 156 -5.00 10.65 -21.59
C PHE A 156 -3.95 11.01 -22.65
N SER A 157 -4.40 11.30 -23.89
CA SER A 157 -3.59 11.94 -24.91
C SER A 157 -3.32 13.40 -24.50
N GLY A 158 -2.30 13.61 -23.68
CA GLY A 158 -1.98 14.91 -23.09
C GLY A 158 -2.75 15.08 -21.79
N SER A 159 -2.12 14.82 -20.66
CA SER A 159 -1.41 15.95 -20.09
C SER A 159 -0.49 15.53 -18.94
N ASP A 160 0.78 15.90 -19.06
CA ASP A 160 1.67 16.18 -17.93
C ASP A 160 1.18 17.38 -17.08
N LEU A 161 -0.13 17.65 -17.06
CA LEU A 161 -0.74 18.68 -16.23
C LEU A 161 -0.58 18.24 -14.78
N ILE A 162 0.17 19.04 -14.04
CA ILE A 162 0.34 18.95 -12.61
C ILE A 162 -1.02 19.26 -11.97
N GLY A 163 -1.71 18.21 -11.51
CA GLY A 163 -3.03 18.35 -10.89
C GLY A 163 -3.84 17.06 -10.84
N ARG A 164 -4.91 17.12 -10.05
CA ARG A 164 -5.90 16.05 -9.92
C ARG A 164 -6.54 15.73 -11.26
N SER A 165 -6.87 14.46 -11.44
CA SER A 165 -7.46 13.88 -12.64
C SER A 165 -8.76 13.15 -12.32
N GLU A 166 -9.58 12.84 -13.32
CA GLU A 166 -10.84 12.09 -13.14
C GLU A 166 -10.67 10.77 -12.38
N ILE A 167 -9.52 10.12 -12.55
CA ILE A 167 -9.24 8.87 -11.86
C ILE A 167 -9.03 9.07 -10.35
N ASP A 168 -8.48 10.21 -9.93
CA ASP A 168 -8.32 10.56 -8.52
C ASP A 168 -9.69 10.70 -7.83
N TYR A 169 -10.62 11.39 -8.50
CA TYR A 169 -11.99 11.55 -8.01
C TYR A 169 -12.75 10.23 -7.99
N THR A 170 -12.49 9.34 -8.95
CA THR A 170 -13.06 7.99 -8.96
C THR A 170 -12.66 7.19 -7.72
N PHE A 171 -11.38 7.24 -7.32
CA PHE A 171 -10.93 6.57 -6.09
C PHE A 171 -11.54 7.17 -4.83
N GLU A 172 -11.69 8.49 -4.73
CA GLU A 172 -12.35 9.14 -3.60
C GLU A 172 -13.84 8.80 -3.53
N TYR A 173 -14.51 8.74 -4.68
CA TYR A 173 -15.92 8.31 -4.78
C TYR A 173 -16.09 6.86 -4.33
N VAL A 174 -15.30 5.94 -4.88
CA VAL A 174 -15.37 4.51 -4.56
C VAL A 174 -15.01 4.24 -3.10
N SER A 175 -14.03 4.98 -2.54
CA SER A 175 -13.67 4.85 -1.13
C SER A 175 -14.62 5.59 -0.17
N GLY A 176 -15.56 6.38 -0.69
CA GLY A 176 -16.49 7.18 0.09
C GLY A 176 -15.78 8.23 0.97
N THR A 177 -14.51 8.54 0.70
CA THR A 177 -13.72 9.44 1.53
C THR A 177 -12.61 10.11 0.75
N ARG A 178 -12.17 11.25 1.24
CA ARG A 178 -11.01 11.96 0.68
C ARG A 178 -9.73 11.17 0.94
N LEU A 179 -8.87 11.06 -0.07
CA LEU A 179 -7.58 10.39 0.06
C LEU A 179 -6.49 11.43 0.34
N ARG A 180 -6.05 11.51 1.60
CA ARG A 180 -5.02 12.47 2.05
C ARG A 180 -3.70 12.29 1.30
N SER A 181 -3.37 11.06 0.89
CA SER A 181 -2.23 10.76 0.03
C SER A 181 -2.27 11.51 -1.30
N LEU A 182 -3.45 11.68 -1.93
CA LEU A 182 -3.59 12.48 -3.15
C LEU A 182 -3.38 13.97 -2.88
N ASP A 183 -3.93 14.50 -1.77
CA ASP A 183 -3.69 15.90 -1.39
C ASP A 183 -2.20 16.19 -1.18
N LEU A 184 -1.52 15.29 -0.47
CA LEU A 184 -0.09 15.38 -0.24
C LEU A 184 0.67 15.29 -1.56
N MET A 185 0.32 14.35 -2.44
CA MET A 185 0.99 14.17 -3.74
C MET A 185 0.98 15.46 -4.55
N TYR A 186 -0.19 16.07 -4.72
CA TYR A 186 -0.34 17.30 -5.48
C TYR A 186 0.15 18.55 -4.75
N SER A 187 0.43 18.48 -3.45
CA SER A 187 1.17 19.54 -2.74
C SER A 187 2.68 19.45 -2.97
N VAL A 188 3.24 18.25 -3.14
CA VAL A 188 4.67 18.03 -3.37
C VAL A 188 5.06 18.29 -4.83
N LEU A 189 4.11 18.10 -5.76
CA LEU A 189 4.31 18.34 -7.20
C LEU A 189 4.24 19.83 -7.62
N LYS A 190 3.80 20.73 -6.72
CA LYS A 190 3.72 22.17 -6.96
C LYS A 190 5.00 22.86 -6.55
#